data_AF-A0A7L0EB82-F1
#
_entry.id   AF-A0A7L0EB82-F1
#
_cell.length_a   1.000
_cell.length_b   1.000
_cell.length_c   1.000
_cell.angle_alpha   90.00
_cell.angle_beta   90.00
_cell.angle_gamma   90.00
#
_symmetry.space_group_name_H-M   'P 1'
#
loop_
_entity.id
_entity.type
_entity.pdbx_description
1 polymer ?
#
loop_
_entity_poly.entity_id
_entity_poly.type
_entity_poly.pdbx_seq_one_letter_code
_entity_poly.pdbx_strand_id
1 'polypeptide(L)'
;RYAEELATTRVLKHSSESANGKCGENLAWASYDQPGKDVADRWYSEIKNYSFQNPGFSSGTGHFTAMVWKNTKKMGVGKASASDGSTFVVARYDPAGNVVNPGYYEENVLPPRK
;
A
#
# COMPACT_ATOMS: atom_id res chain seq x y z
N ARG A 1 11.21 -8.91 -8.30
CA ARG A 1 10.37 -10.02 -8.76
C ARG A 1 8.91 -9.63 -9.00
N TYR A 2 8.05 -9.36 -8.00
CA TYR A 2 6.64 -9.08 -8.34
C TYR A 2 6.42 -7.80 -9.17
N ALA A 3 7.12 -6.70 -8.84
CA ALA A 3 7.06 -5.48 -9.66
C ALA A 3 7.48 -5.73 -11.14
N GLU A 4 8.44 -6.62 -11.39
CA GLU A 4 8.89 -6.99 -12.74
C GLU A 4 7.82 -7.80 -13.50
N GLU A 5 7.09 -8.66 -12.79
CA GLU A 5 5.93 -9.38 -13.35
C GLU A 5 4.83 -8.41 -13.77
N LEU A 6 4.50 -7.41 -12.94
CA LEU A 6 3.54 -6.36 -13.29
C LEU A 6 4.03 -5.54 -14.49
N ALA A 7 5.31 -5.19 -14.53
CA ALA A 7 5.90 -4.45 -15.66
C ALA A 7 5.93 -5.25 -16.96
N THR A 8 6.08 -6.58 -16.89
CA THR A 8 6.05 -7.48 -18.05
C THR A 8 4.62 -7.67 -18.56
N THR A 9 3.67 -7.92 -17.66
CA THR A 9 2.27 -8.21 -18.01
C THR A 9 1.43 -6.97 -18.28
N ARG A 10 1.87 -5.80 -17.80
CA ARG A 10 1.13 -4.52 -17.82
C ARG A 10 -0.20 -4.56 -17.08
N VAL A 11 -0.37 -5.49 -16.15
CA VAL A 11 -1.60 -5.62 -15.37
C VAL A 11 -1.32 -5.18 -13.94
N LEU A 12 -1.93 -4.08 -13.51
CA LEU A 12 -1.85 -3.65 -12.11
C LEU A 12 -2.85 -4.47 -11.27
N LYS A 13 -2.35 -5.50 -10.61
CA LYS A 13 -3.16 -6.37 -9.72
C LYS A 13 -2.37 -6.78 -8.49
N HIS A 14 -3.11 -7.09 -7.43
CA HIS A 14 -2.52 -7.64 -6.22
C HIS A 14 -1.97 -9.05 -6.43
N SER A 15 -0.89 -9.35 -5.71
CA SER A 15 -0.31 -10.69 -5.70
C SER A 15 -1.21 -11.70 -4.99
N SER A 16 -1.10 -12.97 -5.37
CA SER A 16 -1.82 -14.07 -4.69
C SER A 16 -1.42 -14.19 -3.22
N GLU A 17 -0.18 -13.85 -2.86
CA GLU A 17 0.29 -13.84 -1.47
C GLU A 17 -0.45 -12.80 -0.64
N SER A 18 -0.61 -11.58 -1.17
CA SER A 18 -1.41 -10.54 -0.52
C SER A 18 -2.89 -10.90 -0.47
N ALA A 19 -3.45 -11.47 -1.54
CA ALA A 19 -4.85 -11.87 -1.58
C ALA A 19 -5.18 -12.97 -0.55
N ASN A 20 -4.21 -13.83 -0.23
CA ASN A 20 -4.34 -14.86 0.80
C ASN A 20 -3.97 -14.37 2.21
N GLY A 21 -3.76 -13.06 2.42
CA GLY A 21 -3.45 -12.48 3.72
C GLY A 21 -2.07 -12.80 4.27
N LYS A 22 -1.16 -13.37 3.47
CA LYS A 22 0.22 -13.68 3.91
C LYS A 22 1.06 -12.43 4.17
N CYS A 23 0.72 -11.32 3.53
CA CYS A 23 1.36 -10.02 3.68
C CYS A 23 0.38 -8.91 3.26
N GLY A 24 0.59 -7.69 3.74
CA GLY A 24 -0.06 -6.50 3.18
C GLY A 24 0.64 -6.07 1.88
N GLU A 25 -0.07 -5.34 1.01
CA GLU A 25 0.49 -4.86 -0.26
C GLU A 25 -0.10 -3.51 -0.68
N ASN A 26 0.78 -2.57 -1.04
CA ASN A 26 0.42 -1.37 -1.78
C ASN A 26 1.00 -1.44 -3.19
N LEU A 27 0.23 -0.98 -4.17
CA LEU A 27 0.64 -0.90 -5.56
C LEU A 27 0.62 0.54 -6.05
N ALA A 28 1.54 0.89 -6.94
CA ALA A 28 1.48 2.14 -7.67
C ALA A 28 1.93 1.93 -9.12
N TRP A 29 1.32 2.70 -10.00
CA TRP A 29 1.68 2.77 -11.42
C TRP A 29 1.72 4.22 -11.88
N ALA A 30 2.62 4.52 -12.81
CA ALA A 30 2.58 5.75 -13.60
C ALA A 30 3.24 5.52 -14.96
N SER A 31 2.90 6.37 -15.93
CA SER A 31 3.47 6.39 -17.28
C SER A 31 4.91 6.94 -17.35
N TYR A 32 5.52 7.25 -16.21
CA TYR A 32 6.85 7.83 -16.07
C TYR A 32 7.61 7.19 -14.91
N ASP A 33 8.90 7.50 -14.78
CA ASP A 33 9.69 7.04 -13.64
C ASP A 33 9.29 7.74 -12.34
N GLN A 34 8.88 6.96 -11.34
CA GLN A 34 8.40 7.50 -10.07
C GLN A 34 9.48 7.41 -8.98
N PRO A 35 9.87 8.55 -8.38
CA PRO A 35 10.65 8.56 -7.15
C PRO A 35 9.88 7.88 -6.01
N GLY A 36 10.59 7.16 -5.14
CA GLY A 36 9.98 6.49 -4.00
C GLY A 36 9.25 7.44 -3.05
N LYS A 37 9.75 8.68 -2.92
CA LYS A 37 9.12 9.74 -2.14
C LYS A 37 7.71 10.06 -2.64
N ASP A 38 7.55 10.25 -3.96
CA ASP A 38 6.27 10.64 -4.55
C ASP A 38 5.23 9.53 -4.42
N VAL A 39 5.67 8.27 -4.50
CA VAL A 39 4.80 7.11 -4.26
C VAL A 39 4.34 7.06 -2.81
N ALA A 40 5.26 7.22 -1.87
CA ALA A 40 4.94 7.25 -0.44
C ALA A 40 4.00 8.42 -0.09
N ASP A 41 4.28 9.62 -0.61
CA ASP A 41 3.43 10.79 -0.40
C ASP A 41 2.03 10.59 -0.99
N ARG A 42 1.93 10.00 -2.18
CA ARG A 42 0.63 9.70 -2.82
C ARG A 42 -0.20 8.73 -1.97
N TRP A 43 0.40 7.62 -1.53
CA TRP A 43 -0.26 6.66 -0.65
C TRP A 43 -0.66 7.31 0.69
N TYR A 44 0.22 8.09 1.30
CA TYR A 44 -0.07 8.76 2.56
C TYR A 44 -1.16 9.83 2.44
N SER A 45 -1.27 10.50 1.27
CA SER A 45 -2.26 11.56 1.03
C SER A 45 -3.71 11.11 1.18
N GLU A 46 -3.96 9.80 1.15
CA GLU A 46 -5.27 9.21 1.44
C GLU A 46 -5.75 9.47 2.88
N ILE A 47 -4.85 9.89 3.80
CA ILE A 47 -5.22 10.33 5.16
C ILE A 47 -6.34 11.39 5.14
N LYS A 48 -6.40 12.24 4.10
CA LYS A 48 -7.44 13.26 3.94
C LYS A 48 -8.85 12.69 3.81
N ASN A 49 -8.96 11.42 3.40
CA ASN A 49 -10.22 10.70 3.24
C ASN A 49 -10.52 9.79 4.44
N TYR A 50 -9.57 9.63 5.37
CA TYR A 50 -9.71 8.71 6.50
C TYR A 50 -10.37 9.40 7.70
N SER A 51 -11.42 8.78 8.26
CA SER A 51 -12.07 9.25 9.48
C SER A 51 -11.56 8.50 10.71
N PHE A 52 -10.80 9.19 11.56
CA PHE A 52 -10.39 8.64 12.86
C PHE A 52 -11.56 8.52 13.85
N GLN A 53 -12.68 9.23 13.61
CA GLN A 53 -13.89 9.14 14.42
C GLN A 53 -14.76 7.92 14.06
N ASN A 54 -14.63 7.44 12.82
CA ASN A 54 -15.29 6.23 12.32
C ASN A 54 -14.24 5.32 11.66
N PRO A 55 -13.34 4.71 12.46
CA PRO A 55 -12.20 3.97 11.94
C PRO A 55 -12.65 2.69 11.24
N GLY A 56 -12.10 2.44 10.06
CA GLY A 56 -12.42 1.23 9.31
C GLY A 56 -11.78 1.20 7.94
N PHE A 57 -12.06 0.12 7.20
CA PHE A 57 -11.66 0.01 5.81
C PHE A 57 -12.54 0.89 4.93
N SER A 58 -11.93 1.61 3.99
CA SER A 58 -12.64 2.25 2.90
C SER A 58 -11.82 2.21 1.62
N SER A 59 -12.51 2.15 0.47
CA SER A 59 -11.87 2.26 -0.84
C SER A 59 -11.30 3.69 -0.97
N GLY A 60 -9.98 3.79 -1.10
CA GLY A 60 -9.27 5.09 -1.14
C GLY A 60 -8.64 5.54 0.18
N THR A 61 -8.63 4.68 1.21
CA THR A 61 -7.79 4.87 2.41
C THR A 61 -6.83 3.72 2.68
N GLY A 62 -6.95 2.62 1.92
CA GLY A 62 -6.23 1.38 2.16
C GLY A 62 -4.72 1.51 2.06
N HIS A 63 -4.21 2.37 1.17
CA HIS A 63 -2.77 2.55 1.06
C HIS A 63 -2.21 3.27 2.28
N PHE A 64 -2.88 4.34 2.71
CA PHE A 64 -2.52 5.08 3.91
C PHE A 64 -2.56 4.18 5.15
N THR A 65 -3.67 3.44 5.37
CA THR A 65 -3.82 2.61 6.56
C THR A 65 -2.79 1.47 6.60
N ALA A 66 -2.38 0.93 5.45
CA ALA A 66 -1.28 -0.04 5.39
C ALA A 66 0.07 0.56 5.78
N MET A 67 0.36 1.80 5.37
CA MET A 67 1.62 2.48 5.69
C MET A 67 1.80 2.75 7.18
N VAL A 68 0.71 3.12 7.88
CA VAL A 68 0.76 3.53 9.29
C VAL A 68 0.31 2.44 10.26
N TRP A 69 0.09 1.22 9.77
CA TRP A 69 -0.42 0.12 10.58
C TRP A 69 0.55 -0.24 11.71
N LYS A 70 0.20 0.09 12.97
CA LYS A 70 1.05 -0.08 14.16
C LYS A 70 1.66 -1.49 14.31
N ASN A 71 0.89 -2.52 14.00
CA ASN A 71 1.33 -3.90 14.17
C ASN A 71 2.21 -4.42 13.02
N THR A 72 2.28 -3.74 11.88
CA THR A 72 3.23 -4.07 10.81
C THR A 72 4.65 -3.72 11.28
N LYS A 73 5.60 -4.64 11.11
CA LYS A 73 6.97 -4.52 11.66
C LYS A 73 8.05 -4.45 10.60
N LYS A 74 7.76 -4.94 9.40
CA LYS A 74 8.71 -5.01 8.30
C LYS A 74 8.02 -4.55 7.03
N MET A 75 8.80 -3.92 6.17
CA MET A 75 8.37 -3.60 4.82
C MET A 75 9.49 -3.84 3.82
N GLY A 76 9.09 -4.18 2.60
CA GLY A 76 9.99 -4.25 1.45
C GLY A 76 9.34 -3.57 0.26
N VAL A 77 10.13 -2.85 -0.54
CA VAL A 77 9.65 -2.17 -1.75
C VAL A 77 10.46 -2.62 -2.97
N GLY A 78 9.76 -2.83 -4.08
CA GLY A 78 10.34 -3.10 -5.39
C GLY A 78 9.76 -2.18 -6.44
N LYS A 79 10.61 -1.68 -7.33
CA LYS A 79 10.22 -0.90 -8.52
C LYS A 79 10.70 -1.64 -9.77
N ALA A 80 9.89 -1.66 -10.82
CA ALA A 80 10.31 -2.09 -12.14
C ALA A 80 9.80 -1.12 -13.21
N SER A 81 10.59 -0.98 -14.27
CA SER A 81 10.21 -0.19 -15.45
C SER A 81 9.78 -1.14 -16.57
N ALA A 82 8.70 -0.78 -17.23
CA ALA A 82 8.20 -1.44 -18.42
C ALA A 82 8.89 -0.89 -19.68
N SER A 83 8.79 -1.61 -20.81
CA SER A 83 9.40 -1.20 -22.07
C SER A 83 8.80 0.09 -22.68
N ASP A 84 7.63 0.51 -22.22
CA ASP A 84 6.99 1.79 -22.60
C ASP A 84 7.42 2.98 -21.72
N GLY A 85 8.36 2.76 -20.79
CA GLY A 85 8.81 3.78 -19.84
C GLY A 85 7.90 3.95 -18.62
N SER A 86 6.77 3.22 -18.53
CA SER A 86 5.94 3.23 -17.33
C SER A 86 6.61 2.48 -16.17
N THR A 87 6.27 2.85 -14.94
CA THR A 87 6.81 2.21 -13.73
C THR A 87 5.74 1.59 -12.87
N PHE A 88 6.11 0.44 -12.29
CA PHE A 88 5.30 -0.32 -11.35
C PHE A 88 6.05 -0.41 -10.03
N VAL A 89 5.40 -0.03 -8.94
CA VAL A 89 5.95 -0.10 -7.59
C VAL A 89 5.07 -1.00 -6.74
N VAL A 90 5.70 -1.89 -6.00
CA VAL A 90 5.06 -2.83 -5.07
C VAL A 90 5.71 -2.65 -3.72
N ALA A 91 4.94 -2.33 -2.69
CA ALA A 91 5.35 -2.40 -1.30
C ALA A 91 4.66 -3.58 -0.61
N ARG A 92 5.41 -4.37 0.14
CA ARG A 92 4.93 -5.51 0.94
C ARG A 92 5.11 -5.20 2.42
N TYR A 93 4.15 -5.59 3.23
CA TYR A 93 4.10 -5.32 4.68
C TYR A 93 3.93 -6.61 5.47
N ASP A 94 4.71 -6.78 6.53
CA ASP A 94 4.65 -7.97 7.41
C ASP A 94 4.76 -7.57 8.90
N PRO A 95 3.86 -8.05 9.78
CA PRO A 95 2.59 -8.70 9.48
C PRO A 95 1.66 -7.82 8.61
N ALA A 96 0.69 -8.47 7.95
CA ALA A 96 -0.28 -7.79 7.10
C ALA A 96 -1.12 -6.76 7.89
N GLY A 97 -1.23 -5.56 7.33
CA GLY A 97 -2.14 -4.52 7.82
C GLY A 97 -3.55 -4.66 7.24
N ASN A 98 -4.41 -3.68 7.50
CA ASN A 98 -5.76 -3.57 6.95
C ASN A 98 -6.69 -4.77 7.25
N VAL A 99 -6.41 -5.51 8.32
CA VAL A 99 -7.26 -6.64 8.74
C VAL A 99 -8.62 -6.10 9.20
N VAL A 100 -9.69 -6.53 8.52
CA VAL A 100 -11.06 -6.06 8.76
C VAL A 100 -11.69 -6.84 9.91
N ASN A 101 -11.31 -6.47 11.14
CA ASN A 101 -11.92 -6.95 12.38
C ASN A 101 -12.37 -5.76 13.24
N PRO A 102 -13.41 -5.93 14.08
CA PRO A 102 -13.83 -4.89 15.02
C PRO A 102 -12.67 -4.39 15.89
N GLY A 103 -12.51 -3.07 15.99
CA GLY A 103 -11.48 -2.40 16.81
C GLY A 103 -10.07 -2.34 16.20
N TYR A 104 -9.73 -3.18 15.21
CA TYR A 104 -8.36 -3.27 14.70
C TYR A 104 -7.86 -1.97 14.08
N TYR A 105 -8.73 -1.25 13.34
CA TYR A 105 -8.35 0.02 12.73
C TYR A 105 -8.07 1.10 13.77
N GLU A 106 -8.86 1.17 14.84
CA GLU A 106 -8.65 2.13 15.94
C GLU A 106 -7.32 1.87 16.68
N GLU A 107 -6.99 0.60 16.90
CA GLU A 107 -5.74 0.22 17.58
C GLU A 107 -4.49 0.43 16.72
N ASN A 108 -4.63 0.35 15.39
CA ASN A 108 -3.50 0.31 14.46
C ASN A 108 -3.30 1.58 13.63
N VAL A 109 -4.34 2.39 13.40
CA VAL A 109 -4.29 3.61 12.59
C VAL A 109 -4.50 4.81 13.51
N LEU A 110 -3.41 5.27 14.12
CA LEU A 110 -3.45 6.34 15.11
C LEU A 110 -3.46 7.73 14.46
N PRO A 111 -4.10 8.73 15.08
CA PRO A 111 -4.06 10.10 14.59
C PRO A 111 -2.61 10.64 14.56
N PRO A 112 -2.30 11.54 13.62
CA PRO A 112 -0.98 12.18 13.55
C PRO A 112 -0.70 12.94 14.84
N ARG A 113 0.57 12.96 15.24
CA ARG A 113 1.01 13.76 16.40
C ARG A 113 0.88 15.25 16.06
N LYS A 114 0.44 16.04 17.03
CA LYS A 114 0.44 17.50 16.98
C LYS A 114 1.85 18.06 17.13
#